data_AF-A0A7C3V0L0-F1
#
_entry.id   AF-A0A7C3V0L0-F1
#
_cell.length_a   1.000
_cell.length_b   1.000
_cell.length_c   1.000
_cell.angle_alpha   90.00
_cell.angle_beta   90.00
_cell.angle_gamma   90.00
#
_symmetry.space_group_name_H-M   'P 1'
#
loop_
_entity.id
_entity.type
_entity.pdbx_description
1 polymer ?
#
loop_
_entity_poly.entity_id
_entity_poly.type
_entity_poly.pdbx_seq_one_letter_code
_entity_poly.pdbx_strand_id
1 'polypeptide(L)'
;MKHKQRFQEMLSVIEDYQPPQSYSEEYFLYLKSYADEHIFSQEKTAYISSEEKRTLQQIIDFALGIEKDSILYYLEAKNLVSPSQKDKLDKIIEEERRHYLKLLEVKKRW
;
A
#
# COMPACT_ATOMS: atom_id res chain seq x y z
N MET A 1 -6.04 -3.27 -10.74
CA MET A 1 -6.21 -3.95 -9.45
C MET A 1 -6.93 -3.04 -8.47
N LYS A 2 -7.71 -3.59 -7.55
CA LYS A 2 -8.62 -2.86 -6.64
C LYS A 2 -7.99 -2.66 -5.25
N HIS A 3 -6.76 -2.16 -5.16
CA HIS A 3 -6.06 -2.03 -3.86
C HIS A 3 -6.83 -1.16 -2.88
N LYS A 4 -7.43 -0.05 -3.34
CA LYS A 4 -8.32 0.79 -2.52
C LYS A 4 -9.50 0.01 -1.94
N GLN A 5 -10.13 -0.86 -2.72
CA GLN A 5 -11.30 -1.62 -2.26
C GLN A 5 -10.88 -2.68 -1.23
N ARG A 6 -9.78 -3.41 -1.49
CA ARG A 6 -9.21 -4.35 -0.51
C ARG A 6 -8.79 -3.65 0.78
N PHE A 7 -8.19 -2.47 0.67
CA PHE A 7 -7.82 -1.64 1.81
C PHE A 7 -9.04 -1.21 2.64
N GLN A 8 -10.12 -0.77 1.99
CA GLN A 8 -11.37 -0.41 2.66
C GLN A 8 -12.01 -1.62 3.36
N GLU A 9 -12.02 -2.78 2.70
CA GLU A 9 -12.50 -4.04 3.29
C GLU A 9 -11.67 -4.48 4.50
N MET A 10 -10.37 -4.16 4.52
CA MET A 10 -9.50 -4.46 5.66
C MET A 10 -9.72 -3.51 6.82
N LEU A 11 -9.83 -2.20 6.57
CA LEU A 11 -10.12 -1.21 7.60
C LEU A 11 -11.43 -1.51 8.34
N SER A 12 -12.48 -1.91 7.63
CA SER A 12 -13.76 -2.26 8.26
C SER A 12 -13.67 -3.45 9.23
N VAL A 13 -12.65 -4.30 9.10
CA VAL A 13 -12.44 -5.45 10.00
C VAL A 13 -11.47 -5.11 11.14
N ILE A 14 -10.67 -4.05 10.99
CA ILE A 14 -9.81 -3.52 12.06
C ILE A 14 -10.64 -2.78 13.10
N GLU A 15 -11.74 -2.12 12.70
CA GLU A 15 -12.66 -1.44 13.62
C GLU A 15 -13.27 -2.39 14.68
N ASP A 16 -13.46 -3.68 14.34
CA ASP A 16 -14.01 -4.69 15.25
C ASP A 16 -12.95 -5.31 16.20
N TYR A 17 -11.66 -5.09 15.97
CA TYR A 17 -10.58 -5.66 16.78
C TYR A 17 -10.01 -4.60 17.73
N GLN A 18 -10.20 -4.79 19.03
CA GLN A 18 -9.47 -4.02 20.04
C GLN A 18 -8.02 -4.52 20.05
N PRO A 19 -7.04 -3.77 19.55
CA PRO A 19 -5.66 -4.21 19.60
C PRO A 19 -5.21 -4.33 21.06
N PRO A 20 -4.12 -5.06 21.33
CA PRO A 20 -3.52 -5.07 22.67
C PRO A 20 -3.34 -3.64 23.18
N GLN A 21 -3.56 -3.40 24.49
CA GLN A 21 -3.45 -2.08 25.16
C GLN A 21 -2.15 -1.29 24.85
N SER A 22 -1.15 -1.94 24.23
CA SER A 22 0.11 -1.37 23.78
C SER A 22 0.03 -0.55 22.48
N TYR A 23 -1.09 -0.57 21.74
CA TYR A 23 -1.29 0.27 20.55
C TYR A 23 -2.23 1.42 20.90
N SER A 24 -1.65 2.61 21.04
CA SER A 24 -2.39 3.83 21.36
C SER A 24 -3.19 4.34 20.16
N GLU A 25 -4.19 5.17 20.43
CA GLU A 25 -4.90 5.98 19.43
C GLU A 25 -3.91 6.77 18.54
N GLU A 26 -2.77 7.19 19.10
CA GLU A 26 -1.69 7.84 18.35
C GLU A 26 -1.07 6.95 17.27
N TYR A 27 -0.94 5.64 17.52
CA TYR A 27 -0.38 4.72 16.52
C TYR A 27 -1.35 4.51 15.35
N PHE A 28 -2.66 4.45 15.62
CA PHE A 28 -3.66 4.45 14.55
C PHE A 28 -3.65 5.75 13.74
N LEU A 29 -3.57 6.89 14.42
CA LEU A 29 -3.48 8.19 13.77
C LEU A 29 -2.21 8.29 12.90
N TYR A 30 -1.06 7.83 13.42
CA TYR A 30 0.18 7.72 12.66
C TYR A 30 -0.03 6.88 11.39
N LEU A 31 -0.60 5.68 11.52
CA LEU A 31 -0.74 4.76 10.39
C LEU A 31 -1.69 5.31 9.31
N LYS A 32 -2.75 6.01 9.74
CA LYS A 32 -3.67 6.71 8.86
C LYS A 32 -2.98 7.87 8.14
N SER A 33 -2.31 8.76 8.87
CA SER A 33 -1.57 9.89 8.29
C SER A 33 -0.47 9.41 7.34
N TYR A 34 0.23 8.32 7.68
CA TYR A 34 1.22 7.70 6.81
C TYR A 34 0.62 7.24 5.49
N ALA A 35 -0.55 6.56 5.51
CA ALA A 35 -1.24 6.15 4.30
C ALA A 35 -1.67 7.34 3.43
N ASP A 36 -2.26 8.37 4.04
CA ASP A 36 -2.74 9.56 3.33
C ASP A 36 -1.58 10.34 2.69
N GLU A 37 -0.45 10.47 3.40
CA GLU A 37 0.72 11.20 2.91
C GLU A 37 1.56 10.42 1.90
N HIS A 38 1.68 9.10 2.05
CA HIS A 38 2.64 8.31 1.28
C HIS A 38 1.98 7.41 0.23
N ILE A 39 0.80 6.85 0.47
CA ILE A 39 0.13 5.96 -0.50
C ILE A 39 -0.87 6.71 -1.35
N PHE A 40 -1.72 7.51 -0.73
CA PHE A 40 -2.83 8.23 -1.39
C PHE A 40 -2.56 9.72 -1.53
N SER A 41 -1.29 10.10 -1.61
CA SER A 41 -0.86 11.49 -1.67
C SER A 41 -1.50 12.24 -2.84
N GLN A 42 -1.75 13.54 -2.64
CA GLN A 42 -2.25 14.40 -3.71
C GLN A 42 -1.29 14.41 -4.90
N GLU A 43 0.02 14.34 -4.65
CA GLU A 43 1.04 14.26 -5.69
C GLU A 43 0.88 13.02 -6.57
N LYS A 44 0.69 11.83 -5.97
CA LYS A 44 0.46 10.59 -6.73
C LYS A 44 -0.84 10.63 -7.50
N THR A 45 -1.88 11.21 -6.90
CA THR A 45 -3.18 11.39 -7.55
C THR A 45 -3.07 12.34 -8.74
N ALA A 46 -2.38 13.47 -8.57
CA ALA A 46 -2.10 14.42 -9.63
C ALA A 46 -1.22 13.80 -10.72
N TYR A 47 -0.22 13.00 -10.35
CA TYR A 47 0.59 12.25 -11.29
C TYR A 47 -0.29 11.34 -12.16
N ILE A 48 -1.15 10.52 -11.57
CA ILE A 48 -2.03 9.61 -12.32
C ILE A 48 -3.04 10.37 -13.20
N SER A 49 -3.49 11.54 -12.76
CA SER A 49 -4.59 12.28 -13.41
C SER A 49 -4.12 13.34 -14.41
N SER A 50 -2.81 13.60 -14.52
CA SER A 50 -2.31 14.62 -15.44
C SER A 50 -2.31 14.15 -16.90
N GLU A 51 -2.54 15.08 -17.83
CA GLU A 51 -2.43 14.85 -19.27
C GLU A 51 -0.98 14.97 -19.79
N GLU A 52 -0.01 15.04 -18.87
CA GLU A 52 1.40 15.20 -19.22
C GLU A 52 1.93 13.94 -19.93
N LYS A 53 2.60 14.13 -21.06
CA LYS A 53 3.24 13.02 -21.79
C LYS A 53 4.42 12.51 -20.98
N ARG A 54 4.41 11.21 -20.66
CA ARG A 54 5.48 10.54 -19.93
C ARG A 54 6.08 9.40 -20.73
N THR A 55 7.36 9.16 -20.52
CA THR A 55 8.01 7.97 -21.06
C THR A 55 7.52 6.73 -20.33
N LEU A 56 7.60 5.58 -20.99
CA LEU A 56 7.28 4.30 -20.36
C LEU A 56 8.14 4.07 -19.11
N GLN A 57 9.42 4.48 -19.13
CA GLN A 57 10.32 4.38 -17.99
C GLN A 57 9.81 5.18 -16.78
N GLN A 58 9.35 6.43 -16.99
CA GLN A 58 8.79 7.24 -15.90
C GLN A 58 7.54 6.59 -15.29
N ILE A 59 6.68 6.02 -16.13
CA ILE A 59 5.47 5.33 -15.67
C ILE A 59 5.82 4.08 -14.84
N ILE A 60 6.81 3.30 -15.30
CA ILE A 60 7.27 2.11 -14.57
C ILE A 60 7.92 2.50 -13.24
N ASP A 61 8.73 3.56 -13.22
CA ASP A 61 9.36 4.05 -11.99
C ASP A 61 8.34 4.51 -10.96
N PHE A 62 7.29 5.20 -11.42
CA PHE A 62 6.16 5.54 -10.58
C PHE A 62 5.44 4.30 -10.04
N ALA A 63 5.13 3.33 -10.89
CA ALA A 63 4.46 2.10 -10.49
C ALA A 63 5.29 1.29 -9.47
N LEU A 64 6.61 1.20 -9.66
CA LEU A 64 7.52 0.57 -8.70
C LEU A 64 7.48 1.24 -7.32
N GLY A 65 7.33 2.58 -7.29
CA GLY A 65 7.11 3.34 -6.06
C GLY A 65 5.80 2.95 -5.37
N ILE A 66 4.69 2.87 -6.13
CA ILE A 66 3.39 2.44 -5.59
C ILE A 66 3.45 1.06 -4.94
N GLU A 67 4.09 0.08 -5.60
CA GLU A 67 4.22 -1.27 -5.04
C GLU A 67 5.06 -1.27 -3.75
N LYS A 68 6.17 -0.53 -3.74
CA LYS A 68 7.04 -0.43 -2.56
C LYS A 68 6.31 0.18 -1.36
N ASP A 69 5.60 1.27 -1.58
CA ASP A 69 4.88 1.96 -0.50
C ASP A 69 3.74 1.09 0.03
N SER A 70 3.04 0.37 -0.86
CA SER A 70 2.02 -0.61 -0.47
C SER A 70 2.59 -1.72 0.41
N ILE A 71 3.76 -2.27 0.06
CA ILE A 71 4.45 -3.29 0.88
C ILE A 71 4.76 -2.76 2.28
N LEU A 72 5.35 -1.56 2.38
CA LEU A 72 5.71 -0.95 3.67
C LEU A 72 4.47 -0.74 4.54
N TYR A 73 3.39 -0.22 3.96
CA TYR A 73 2.14 -0.02 4.68
C TYR A 73 1.55 -1.31 5.20
N TYR A 74 1.46 -2.36 4.37
CA TYR A 74 0.90 -3.63 4.81
C TYR A 74 1.75 -4.29 5.90
N LEU A 75 3.08 -4.15 5.84
CA LEU A 75 3.97 -4.62 6.92
C LEU A 75 3.66 -3.92 8.24
N GLU A 76 3.43 -2.61 8.21
CA GLU A 76 3.11 -1.84 9.41
C GLU A 76 1.70 -2.17 9.94
N ALA A 77 0.73 -2.27 9.03
CA ALA A 77 -0.66 -2.63 9.36
C ALA A 77 -0.77 -4.02 9.99
N LYS A 78 0.16 -4.96 9.73
CA LYS A 78 0.17 -6.28 10.38
C LYS A 78 0.21 -6.19 11.90
N ASN A 79 0.78 -5.13 12.47
CA ASN A 79 0.85 -4.93 13.91
C ASN A 79 -0.52 -4.67 14.55
N LEU A 80 -1.49 -4.20 13.76
CA LEU A 80 -2.81 -3.77 14.22
C LEU A 80 -3.91 -4.79 14.04
N VAL A 81 -3.64 -5.89 13.33
CA VAL A 81 -4.68 -6.86 12.98
C VAL A 81 -4.56 -8.16 13.77
N SER A 82 -5.68 -8.87 13.89
CA SER A 82 -5.72 -10.20 14.50
C SER A 82 -4.86 -11.23 13.74
N PRO A 83 -4.43 -12.33 14.37
CA PRO A 83 -3.61 -13.35 13.71
C PRO A 83 -4.20 -13.88 12.38
N SER A 84 -5.52 -14.08 12.31
CA SER A 84 -6.19 -14.55 11.08
C SER A 84 -6.15 -13.53 9.93
N GLN A 85 -6.01 -12.24 10.26
CA GLN A 85 -5.84 -11.15 9.29
C GLN A 85 -4.37 -10.99 8.87
N LYS A 86 -3.40 -11.32 9.74
CA LYS A 86 -1.97 -11.31 9.41
C LYS A 86 -1.66 -12.21 8.21
N ASP A 87 -2.26 -13.40 8.17
CA ASP A 87 -2.11 -14.32 7.03
C ASP A 87 -2.66 -13.75 5.71
N LYS A 88 -3.74 -12.95 5.79
CA LYS A 88 -4.30 -12.26 4.61
C LYS A 88 -3.34 -11.16 4.15
N LEU A 89 -2.82 -10.36 5.08
CA LEU A 89 -1.80 -9.35 4.80
C LEU A 89 -0.55 -9.95 4.16
N ASP A 90 -0.08 -11.09 4.65
CA ASP A 90 1.09 -11.77 4.09
C ASP A 90 0.87 -12.17 2.62
N LYS A 91 -0.32 -12.68 2.30
CA LYS A 91 -0.66 -13.00 0.89
C LYS A 91 -0.68 -11.75 0.00
N ILE A 92 -1.15 -10.62 0.53
CA ILE A 92 -1.17 -9.34 -0.20
C ILE A 92 0.25 -8.82 -0.40
N ILE A 93 1.09 -8.83 0.65
CA ILE A 93 2.49 -8.41 0.57
C ILE A 93 3.24 -9.24 -0.48
N GLU A 94 3.01 -10.55 -0.53
CA GLU A 94 3.59 -11.42 -1.55
C GLU A 94 3.08 -11.12 -2.96
N GLU A 95 1.83 -10.67 -3.10
CA GLU A 95 1.27 -10.21 -4.36
C GLU A 95 1.98 -8.94 -4.86
N GLU A 96 2.15 -7.93 -4.00
CA GLU A 96 2.83 -6.68 -4.39
C GLU A 96 4.32 -6.90 -4.69
N ARG A 97 4.99 -7.80 -3.95
CA ARG A 97 6.38 -8.21 -4.27
C ARG A 97 6.48 -8.81 -5.67
N ARG A 98 5.51 -9.63 -6.09
CA ARG A 98 5.47 -10.18 -7.45
C ARG A 98 5.22 -9.09 -8.49
N HIS A 99 4.37 -8.10 -8.20
CA HIS A 99 4.17 -6.96 -9.11
C HIS A 99 5.44 -6.15 -9.28
N TYR A 100 6.13 -5.85 -8.18
CA TYR A 100 7.41 -5.16 -8.20
C TYR A 100 8.45 -5.86 -9.08
N LEU A 101 8.59 -7.18 -8.94
CA LEU A 101 9.51 -7.98 -9.77
C LEU A 101 9.13 -7.93 -11.26
N LYS A 102 7.83 -8.06 -11.58
CA LYS A 102 7.36 -7.95 -12.97
C LYS A 102 7.63 -6.58 -13.57
N LEU A 103 7.40 -5.51 -12.82
CA LEU A 103 7.68 -4.13 -13.26
C LEU A 103 9.18 -3.92 -13.50
N LEU A 104 10.04 -4.46 -12.62
CA LEU A 104 11.49 -4.43 -12.83
C LEU A 104 11.91 -5.18 -14.09
N GLU A 105 11.30 -6.34 -14.36
CA GLU A 105 11.58 -7.09 -15.58
C GLU A 105 11.18 -6.30 -16.83
N VAL A 106 10.03 -5.63 -16.81
CA VAL A 106 9.61 -4.74 -17.90
C VAL A 106 10.61 -3.59 -18.03
N LYS A 107 11.01 -2.93 -16.93
CA LYS A 107 11.98 -1.83 -16.94
C LYS A 107 13.30 -2.20 -17.61
N LYS A 108 13.82 -3.42 -17.37
CA LYS A 108 15.09 -3.88 -17.96
C LYS A 108 15.05 -4.11 -19.46
N ARG A 109 13.86 -4.24 -20.05
CA ARG A 109 13.68 -4.48 -21.49
C ARG A 109 13.66 -3.18 -22.30
N TRP A 110 13.74 -2.03 -21.65
CA TRP A 110 13.71 -0.69 -22.25
C TRP A 110 14.93 0.13 -21.84
#